data_AF-A0A1I6JW16-F1
#
_entry.id   AF-A0A1I6JW16-F1
#
_cell.length_a   1.000
_cell.length_b   1.000
_cell.length_c   1.000
_cell.angle_alpha   90.00
_cell.angle_beta   90.00
_cell.angle_gamma   90.00
#
_symmetry.space_group_name_H-M   'P 1'
#
loop_
_entity.id
_entity.type
_entity.pdbx_description
1 polymer ?
#
loop_
_entity_poly.entity_id
_entity_poly.type
_entity_poly.pdbx_seq_one_letter_code
_entity_poly.pdbx_strand_id
1 'polypeptide(L)'
;MRLYPLLAALAVIPAGVAARPLVAVIDSGVAMTPELRPLLRAEYDFGSPLAPRPAFHPRYDHGTMVATILARAAHGGADIISLRVDDPAGCAPDLTPPCQPDAAPLAAAIRKASALGANVINISLTLKSDPAIRAAVADATKAGATIVLAAGNEGRDRPGNLAVARAGYPNTVLVGALDASGRPWSGTNRPTHAASGYAYVWQPGVDVVGATAAGQPAMGTGTSFAAPIESGRLVTALAASESAATRLATRSAAR
;
A
#
# COMPACT_ATOMS: atom_id res chain seq x y z
N MET A 1 18.91 -47.00 18.87
CA MET A 1 18.64 -45.60 18.47
C MET A 1 17.14 -45.42 18.36
N ARG A 2 16.53 -44.64 19.27
CA ARG A 2 15.09 -44.31 19.22
C ARG A 2 14.93 -43.06 18.37
N LEU A 3 14.23 -43.15 17.24
CA LEU A 3 13.74 -42.00 16.49
C LEU A 3 12.42 -41.54 17.15
N TYR A 4 12.39 -40.31 17.65
CA TYR A 4 11.14 -39.59 17.90
C TYR A 4 10.85 -38.72 16.67
N PRO A 5 9.66 -38.77 16.06
CA PRO A 5 9.27 -37.74 15.11
C PRO A 5 8.97 -36.45 15.88
N LEU A 6 9.59 -35.34 15.47
CA LEU A 6 9.17 -34.01 15.87
C LEU A 6 7.75 -33.79 15.36
N LEU A 7 6.75 -33.88 16.25
CA LEU A 7 5.45 -33.26 16.00
C LEU A 7 5.65 -31.75 16.02
N ALA A 8 5.55 -31.11 14.86
CA ALA A 8 5.36 -29.67 14.78
C ALA A 8 3.98 -29.35 15.38
N ALA A 9 3.97 -28.73 16.57
CA ALA A 9 2.75 -28.23 17.17
C ALA A 9 2.18 -27.13 16.27
N LEU A 10 1.05 -27.40 15.60
CA LEU A 10 0.22 -26.34 15.04
C LEU A 10 -0.41 -25.59 16.21
N ALA A 11 -0.01 -24.32 16.39
CA ALA A 11 -0.75 -23.41 17.24
C ALA A 11 -2.09 -23.11 16.56
N VAL A 12 -3.17 -23.70 17.07
CA VAL A 12 -4.53 -23.31 16.71
C VAL A 12 -4.79 -21.97 17.39
N ILE A 13 -4.85 -20.90 16.60
CA ILE A 13 -5.34 -19.60 17.06
C ILE A 13 -6.82 -19.80 17.43
N PRO A 14 -7.25 -19.46 18.66
CA PRO A 14 -8.66 -19.54 19.01
C PRO A 14 -9.46 -18.65 18.07
N ALA A 15 -10.50 -19.22 17.45
CA ALA A 15 -11.48 -18.47 16.68
C ALA A 15 -12.13 -17.43 17.60
N GLY A 16 -11.73 -16.17 17.48
CA GLY A 16 -12.21 -15.13 18.40
C GLY A 16 -11.73 -13.69 18.15
N VAL A 17 -10.66 -13.48 17.38
CA VAL A 17 -10.33 -12.16 16.82
C VAL A 17 -10.19 -12.36 15.33
N ALA A 18 -11.06 -11.74 14.53
CA ALA A 18 -10.91 -11.74 13.08
C ALA A 18 -9.50 -11.19 12.75
N ALA A 19 -8.74 -11.94 11.94
CA ALA A 19 -7.42 -11.49 11.52
C ALA A 19 -7.59 -10.14 10.80
N ARG A 20 -6.82 -9.13 11.22
CA ARG A 20 -6.88 -7.81 10.59
C ARG A 20 -6.43 -7.93 9.14
N PRO A 21 -7.09 -7.25 8.18
CA PRO A 21 -6.58 -7.21 6.81
C PRO A 21 -5.14 -6.72 6.78
N LEU A 22 -4.31 -7.43 6.02
CA LEU A 22 -2.90 -7.13 5.84
C LEU A 22 -2.73 -6.16 4.67
N VAL A 23 -2.02 -5.06 4.91
CA VAL A 23 -1.70 -4.05 3.91
C VAL A 23 -0.20 -3.93 3.73
N ALA A 24 0.26 -4.10 2.49
CA ALA A 24 1.63 -3.81 2.11
C ALA A 24 1.75 -2.36 1.66
N VAL A 25 2.64 -1.59 2.30
CA VAL A 25 2.98 -0.22 1.89
C VAL A 25 4.31 -0.26 1.14
N ILE A 26 4.26 -0.06 -0.17
CA ILE A 26 5.43 0.01 -1.04
C ILE A 26 5.83 1.48 -1.20
N ASP A 27 6.90 1.88 -0.51
CA ASP A 27 7.30 3.29 -0.39
C ASP A 27 8.79 3.44 0.05
N SER A 28 9.15 4.54 0.71
CA SER A 28 10.50 4.85 1.22
C SER A 28 10.87 4.24 2.57
N GLY A 29 10.00 3.36 3.08
CA GLY A 29 10.12 2.76 4.40
C GLY A 29 9.29 3.51 5.44
N VAL A 30 9.12 2.90 6.60
CA VAL A 30 8.19 3.40 7.63
C VAL A 30 8.90 3.43 8.97
N ALA A 31 8.83 4.55 9.69
CA ALA A 31 9.38 4.64 11.04
C ALA A 31 8.46 3.98 12.08
N MET A 32 9.03 3.39 13.13
CA MET A 32 8.27 2.84 14.28
C MET A 32 7.82 3.95 15.26
N THR A 33 6.99 4.88 14.77
CA THR A 33 6.35 5.88 15.63
C THR A 33 5.40 5.22 16.64
N PRO A 34 5.05 5.88 17.76
CA PRO A 34 4.09 5.33 18.73
C PRO A 34 2.74 4.93 18.10
N GLU A 35 2.26 5.71 17.11
CA GLU A 35 1.01 5.45 16.40
C GLU A 35 1.09 4.21 15.49
N LEU A 36 2.23 3.98 14.84
CA LEU A 36 2.39 2.89 13.87
C LEU A 36 2.90 1.58 14.48
N ARG A 37 3.67 1.65 15.57
CA ARG A 37 4.26 0.48 16.25
C ARG A 37 3.28 -0.69 16.47
N PRO A 38 2.04 -0.50 16.95
CA PRO A 38 1.13 -1.64 17.15
C PRO A 38 0.62 -2.27 15.84
N LEU A 39 0.78 -1.60 14.70
CA LEU A 39 0.25 -2.04 13.40
C LEU A 39 1.33 -2.67 12.51
N LEU A 40 2.60 -2.32 12.71
CA LEU A 40 3.71 -2.84 11.92
C LEU A 40 3.99 -4.31 12.24
N ARG A 41 4.20 -5.12 11.19
CA ARG A 41 4.49 -6.56 11.31
C ARG A 41 5.87 -6.93 10.79
N ALA A 42 6.30 -6.31 9.70
CA ALA A 42 7.61 -6.56 9.10
C ALA A 42 8.03 -5.38 8.21
N GLU A 43 9.33 -5.30 7.93
CA GLU A 43 9.88 -4.50 6.85
C GLU A 43 10.79 -5.35 5.96
N TYR A 44 10.71 -5.14 4.65
CA TYR A 44 11.65 -5.70 3.68
C TYR A 44 12.22 -4.57 2.83
N ASP A 45 13.55 -4.59 2.64
CA ASP A 45 14.28 -3.56 1.91
C ASP A 45 14.72 -4.05 0.53
N PHE A 46 14.21 -3.39 -0.50
CA PHE A 46 14.55 -3.58 -1.92
C PHE A 46 15.27 -2.35 -2.51
N GLY A 47 15.32 -1.24 -1.78
CA GLY A 47 15.81 0.05 -2.27
C GLY A 47 17.32 0.28 -2.11
N SER A 48 18.04 -0.60 -1.42
CA SER A 48 19.50 -0.51 -1.25
C SER A 48 20.18 -1.87 -1.45
N PRO A 49 20.73 -2.16 -2.65
CA PRO A 49 21.56 -3.34 -2.86
C PRO A 49 22.97 -3.19 -2.28
N LEU A 50 23.37 -1.97 -1.89
CA LEU A 50 24.76 -1.63 -1.55
C LEU A 50 25.11 -1.85 -0.07
N ALA A 51 24.13 -1.80 0.82
CA ALA A 51 24.31 -2.11 2.24
C ALA A 51 22.97 -2.38 2.95
N PRO A 52 22.95 -3.28 3.96
CA PRO A 52 21.80 -3.42 4.84
C PRO A 52 21.49 -2.10 5.54
N ARG A 53 20.24 -1.65 5.46
CA ARG A 53 19.78 -0.48 6.22
C ARG A 53 19.05 -0.95 7.49
N PRO A 54 19.11 -0.19 8.60
CA PRO A 54 18.33 -0.50 9.77
C PRO A 54 16.83 -0.54 9.43
N ALA A 55 16.15 -1.60 9.92
CA ALA A 55 14.71 -1.74 9.75
C ALA A 55 14.00 -0.58 10.45
N PHE A 56 12.97 -0.05 9.81
CA PHE A 56 12.12 1.03 10.28
C PHE A 56 12.85 2.36 10.59
N HIS A 57 13.96 2.62 9.90
CA HIS A 57 14.68 3.90 9.91
C HIS A 57 14.71 4.47 8.49
N PRO A 58 13.57 4.98 7.98
CA PRO A 58 13.54 5.60 6.67
C PRO A 58 14.39 6.87 6.66
N ARG A 59 14.95 7.21 5.51
CA ARG A 59 15.81 8.39 5.34
C ARG A 59 15.04 9.70 5.11
N TYR A 60 13.74 9.61 4.87
CA TYR A 60 12.83 10.73 4.73
C TYR A 60 11.37 10.31 5.03
N ASP A 61 10.49 11.29 5.19
CA ASP A 61 9.20 11.10 5.88
C ASP A 61 8.08 10.43 5.08
N HIS A 62 8.19 10.36 3.75
CA HIS A 62 7.06 10.05 2.86
C HIS A 62 6.35 8.73 3.20
N GLY A 63 7.06 7.61 3.28
CA GLY A 63 6.45 6.31 3.61
C GLY A 63 5.85 6.27 5.02
N THR A 64 6.43 7.01 5.97
CA THR A 64 5.85 7.16 7.31
C THR A 64 4.54 7.95 7.27
N MET A 65 4.50 9.05 6.51
CA MET A 65 3.26 9.82 6.32
C MET A 65 2.18 8.96 5.65
N VAL A 66 2.53 8.22 4.60
CA VAL A 66 1.62 7.29 3.90
C VAL A 66 1.05 6.24 4.85
N ALA A 67 1.90 5.57 5.63
CA ALA A 67 1.47 4.56 6.59
C ALA A 67 0.58 5.14 7.70
N THR A 68 0.88 6.35 8.19
CA THR A 68 0.03 7.05 9.18
C THR A 68 -1.34 7.38 8.62
N ILE A 69 -1.41 7.91 7.39
CA ILE A 69 -2.70 8.23 6.75
C ILE A 69 -3.52 6.95 6.56
N LEU A 70 -2.88 5.86 6.12
CA LEU A 70 -3.53 4.56 5.96
C LEU A 70 -4.07 4.04 7.29
N ALA A 71 -3.25 4.06 8.34
CA ALA A 71 -3.63 3.61 9.67
C ALA A 71 -4.86 4.37 10.18
N ARG A 72 -4.90 5.70 10.01
CA ARG A 72 -6.03 6.55 10.40
C ARG A 72 -7.29 6.26 9.57
N ALA A 73 -7.15 6.15 8.25
CA ALA A 73 -8.25 5.84 7.34
C ALA A 73 -8.84 4.43 7.60
N ALA A 74 -8.01 3.48 8.03
CA ALA A 74 -8.43 2.15 8.44
C ALA A 74 -8.91 2.07 9.90
N HIS A 75 -8.98 3.18 10.63
CA HIS A 75 -9.29 3.24 12.06
C HIS A 75 -8.41 2.31 12.92
N GLY A 76 -7.15 2.18 12.55
CA GLY A 76 -6.20 1.28 13.21
C GLY A 76 -6.58 -0.19 13.07
N GLY A 77 -7.35 -0.57 12.03
CA GLY A 77 -7.81 -1.93 11.75
C GLY A 77 -6.96 -2.73 10.73
N ALA A 78 -5.84 -2.16 10.25
CA ALA A 78 -4.94 -2.77 9.26
C ALA A 78 -3.62 -3.26 9.87
N ASP A 79 -3.21 -4.49 9.62
CA ASP A 79 -1.80 -4.88 9.84
C ASP A 79 -0.95 -4.36 8.67
N ILE A 80 0.23 -3.81 8.96
CA ILE A 80 1.06 -3.12 7.95
C ILE A 80 2.40 -3.83 7.79
N ILE A 81 2.76 -4.12 6.53
CA ILE A 81 4.12 -4.51 6.13
C ILE A 81 4.72 -3.38 5.31
N SER A 82 5.90 -2.91 5.73
CA SER A 82 6.68 -1.92 4.99
C SER A 82 7.53 -2.64 3.92
N LEU A 83 7.41 -2.20 2.67
CA LEU A 83 8.23 -2.67 1.56
C LEU A 83 8.98 -1.47 1.00
N ARG A 84 10.22 -1.33 1.43
CA ARG A 84 11.04 -0.18 1.11
C ARG A 84 11.65 -0.36 -0.27
N VAL A 85 11.20 0.42 -1.25
CA VAL A 85 11.70 0.39 -2.63
C VAL A 85 12.45 1.66 -3.02
N ASP A 86 12.32 2.71 -2.20
CA ASP A 86 12.90 4.01 -2.46
C ASP A 86 14.04 4.34 -1.47
N ASP A 87 15.08 5.01 -1.97
CA ASP A 87 16.17 5.59 -1.18
C ASP A 87 16.65 6.87 -1.87
N PRO A 88 16.76 8.01 -1.17
CA PRO A 88 17.32 9.22 -1.74
C PRO A 88 18.73 9.05 -2.33
N ALA A 89 19.54 8.13 -1.80
CA ALA A 89 20.87 7.83 -2.34
C ALA A 89 20.83 7.14 -3.72
N GLY A 90 19.67 6.59 -4.12
CA GLY A 90 19.45 6.03 -5.45
C GLY A 90 18.91 7.04 -6.47
N CYS A 91 18.59 8.26 -6.05
CA CYS A 91 18.12 9.30 -6.97
C CYS A 91 19.28 9.86 -7.80
N ALA A 92 18.98 10.25 -9.05
CA ALA A 92 19.88 11.13 -9.78
C ALA A 92 20.02 12.47 -9.03
N PRO A 93 21.17 13.16 -9.09
CA PRO A 93 21.43 14.37 -8.32
C PRO A 93 20.41 15.51 -8.51
N ASP A 94 19.69 15.50 -9.64
CA ASP A 94 18.68 16.49 -10.03
C ASP A 94 17.23 16.06 -9.70
N LEU A 95 17.03 14.86 -9.12
CA LEU A 95 15.71 14.35 -8.76
C LEU A 95 15.47 14.43 -7.26
N THR A 96 14.28 14.93 -6.90
CA THR A 96 13.78 14.85 -5.51
C THR A 96 13.08 13.49 -5.33
N PRO A 97 13.37 12.73 -4.26
CA PRO A 97 12.65 11.51 -3.93
C PRO A 97 11.13 11.75 -3.79
N PRO A 98 10.27 10.77 -4.06
CA PRO A 98 10.60 9.39 -4.44
C PRO A 98 11.14 9.28 -5.87
N CYS A 99 12.15 8.43 -6.08
CA CYS A 99 12.81 8.18 -7.35
C CYS A 99 13.00 6.67 -7.59
N GLN A 100 12.43 6.15 -8.68
CA GLN A 100 12.53 4.72 -9.01
C GLN A 100 13.26 4.58 -10.36
N PRO A 101 14.61 4.62 -10.36
CA PRO A 101 15.36 4.52 -11.60
C PRO A 101 15.19 3.15 -12.26
N ASP A 102 15.01 2.10 -11.46
CA ASP A 102 14.96 0.71 -11.90
C ASP A 102 13.64 0.03 -11.50
N ALA A 103 13.09 -0.79 -12.40
CA ALA A 103 11.77 -1.42 -12.22
C ALA A 103 11.84 -2.71 -11.37
N ALA A 104 13.00 -3.36 -11.33
CA ALA A 104 13.17 -4.66 -10.68
C ALA A 104 12.88 -4.65 -9.16
N PRO A 105 13.37 -3.67 -8.35
CA PRO A 105 13.05 -3.59 -6.93
C PRO A 105 11.53 -3.52 -6.65
N LEU A 106 10.82 -2.71 -7.44
CA LEU A 106 9.38 -2.53 -7.31
C LEU A 106 8.61 -3.80 -7.69
N ALA A 107 8.96 -4.43 -8.82
CA ALA A 107 8.33 -5.69 -9.21
C ALA A 107 8.58 -6.81 -8.17
N ALA A 108 9.77 -6.85 -7.56
CA ALA A 108 10.09 -7.79 -6.49
C ALA A 108 9.28 -7.49 -5.20
N ALA A 109 9.14 -6.22 -4.82
CA ALA A 109 8.31 -5.81 -3.69
C ALA A 109 6.84 -6.21 -3.88
N ILE A 110 6.26 -5.98 -5.07
CA ILE A 110 4.87 -6.39 -5.37
C ILE A 110 4.70 -7.90 -5.25
N ARG A 111 5.63 -8.68 -5.80
CA ARG A 111 5.61 -10.15 -5.65
C ARG A 111 5.76 -10.57 -4.19
N LYS A 112 6.62 -9.90 -3.42
CA LYS A 112 6.78 -10.17 -1.99
C LYS A 112 5.51 -9.86 -1.20
N ALA A 113 4.84 -8.74 -1.47
CA ALA A 113 3.56 -8.38 -0.86
C ALA A 113 2.50 -9.46 -1.10
N SER A 114 2.36 -9.90 -2.36
CA SER A 114 1.42 -10.96 -2.74
C SER A 114 1.76 -12.29 -2.05
N ALA A 115 3.03 -12.68 -2.02
CA ALA A 115 3.47 -13.90 -1.35
C ALA A 115 3.25 -13.87 0.18
N LEU A 116 3.21 -12.69 0.79
CA LEU A 116 2.88 -12.50 2.20
C LEU A 116 1.35 -12.50 2.46
N GLY A 117 0.52 -12.62 1.43
CA GLY A 117 -0.93 -12.63 1.54
C GLY A 117 -1.54 -11.24 1.81
N ALA A 118 -0.90 -10.16 1.33
CA ALA A 118 -1.44 -8.82 1.48
C ALA A 118 -2.82 -8.71 0.80
N ASN A 119 -3.85 -8.31 1.55
CA ASN A 119 -5.18 -8.05 1.01
C ASN A 119 -5.18 -6.77 0.15
N VAL A 120 -4.43 -5.75 0.59
CA VAL A 120 -4.26 -4.48 -0.12
C VAL A 120 -2.77 -4.20 -0.31
N ILE A 121 -2.37 -3.74 -1.50
CA ILE A 121 -1.02 -3.28 -1.79
C ILE A 121 -1.11 -1.81 -2.19
N ASN A 122 -0.66 -0.92 -1.30
CA ASN A 122 -0.62 0.51 -1.53
C ASN A 122 0.73 0.90 -2.15
N ILE A 123 0.69 1.48 -3.34
CA ILE A 123 1.87 1.99 -4.05
C ILE A 123 1.69 3.50 -4.28
N SER A 124 2.24 4.29 -3.36
CA SER A 124 2.14 5.75 -3.35
C SER A 124 3.24 6.42 -4.19
N LEU A 125 3.55 5.85 -5.36
CA LEU A 125 4.69 6.22 -6.19
C LEU A 125 4.26 6.42 -7.65
N THR A 126 4.92 7.32 -8.37
CA THR A 126 4.83 7.38 -9.83
C THR A 126 5.74 6.30 -10.42
N LEU A 127 5.17 5.40 -11.23
CA LEU A 127 5.87 4.24 -11.76
C LEU A 127 6.28 4.45 -13.21
N LYS A 128 7.46 3.95 -13.58
CA LYS A 128 7.77 3.72 -15.00
C LYS A 128 6.86 2.61 -15.52
N SER A 129 6.33 2.79 -16.74
CA SER A 129 5.58 1.73 -17.40
C SER A 129 6.53 0.62 -17.84
N ASP A 130 6.68 -0.39 -17.00
CA ASP A 130 7.59 -1.52 -17.21
C ASP A 130 6.84 -2.87 -17.29
N PRO A 131 7.19 -3.77 -18.23
CA PRO A 131 6.56 -5.09 -18.32
C PRO A 131 6.66 -5.93 -17.04
N ALA A 132 7.77 -5.86 -16.30
CA ALA A 132 7.96 -6.63 -15.07
C ALA A 132 7.04 -6.15 -13.95
N ILE A 133 6.81 -4.84 -13.85
CA ILE A 133 5.84 -4.25 -12.89
C ILE A 133 4.42 -4.69 -13.27
N ARG A 134 4.07 -4.60 -14.56
CA ARG A 134 2.74 -5.01 -15.05
C ARG A 134 2.47 -6.49 -14.78
N ALA A 135 3.45 -7.36 -15.01
CA ALA A 135 3.33 -8.78 -14.70
C ALA A 135 3.14 -9.01 -13.18
N ALA A 136 3.96 -8.36 -12.34
CA ALA A 136 3.83 -8.48 -10.89
C ALA A 136 2.45 -8.03 -10.38
N VAL A 137 1.89 -6.93 -10.92
CA VAL A 137 0.55 -6.46 -10.58
C VAL A 137 -0.54 -7.43 -11.05
N ALA A 138 -0.43 -7.95 -12.28
CA ALA A 138 -1.38 -8.93 -12.80
C ALA A 138 -1.39 -10.22 -11.95
N ASP A 139 -0.22 -10.69 -11.52
CA ASP A 139 -0.11 -11.90 -10.70
C ASP A 139 -0.61 -11.66 -9.27
N ALA A 140 -0.28 -10.52 -8.66
CA ALA A 140 -0.77 -10.15 -7.34
C ALA A 140 -2.31 -10.05 -7.29
N THR A 141 -2.91 -9.46 -8.32
CA THR A 141 -4.38 -9.35 -8.42
C THR A 141 -5.06 -10.69 -8.68
N LYS A 142 -4.45 -11.59 -9.46
CA LYS A 142 -4.93 -12.98 -9.59
C LYS A 142 -4.84 -13.76 -8.28
N ALA A 143 -3.86 -13.45 -7.44
CA ALA A 143 -3.73 -14.02 -6.09
C ALA A 143 -4.71 -13.40 -5.07
N GLY A 144 -5.58 -12.47 -5.49
CA GLY A 144 -6.65 -11.90 -4.65
C GLY A 144 -6.30 -10.57 -3.98
N ALA A 145 -5.12 -10.00 -4.22
CA ALA A 145 -4.77 -8.68 -3.69
C ALA A 145 -5.49 -7.57 -4.47
N THR A 146 -5.94 -6.53 -3.77
CA THR A 146 -6.33 -5.26 -4.38
C THR A 146 -5.13 -4.30 -4.42
N ILE A 147 -4.81 -3.75 -5.57
CA ILE A 147 -3.71 -2.80 -5.73
C ILE A 147 -4.26 -1.38 -5.74
N VAL A 148 -3.69 -0.49 -4.93
CA VAL A 148 -4.03 0.93 -4.89
C VAL A 148 -2.84 1.74 -5.35
N LEU A 149 -3.00 2.49 -6.44
CA LEU A 149 -1.95 3.25 -7.09
C LEU A 149 -2.24 4.75 -7.02
N ALA A 150 -1.25 5.56 -6.63
CA ALA A 150 -1.31 7.00 -6.84
C ALA A 150 -1.42 7.32 -8.36
N ALA A 151 -2.23 8.31 -8.75
CA ALA A 151 -2.37 8.66 -10.16
C ALA A 151 -1.16 9.48 -10.71
N GLY A 152 -0.43 10.16 -9.83
CA GLY A 152 0.69 11.05 -10.16
C GLY A 152 0.33 12.54 -10.00
N ASN A 153 1.35 13.38 -9.92
CA ASN A 153 1.28 14.76 -9.41
C ASN A 153 1.66 15.82 -10.47
N GLU A 154 1.59 15.48 -11.75
CA GLU A 154 2.04 16.33 -12.86
C GLU A 154 0.90 17.11 -13.56
N GLY A 155 -0.34 17.02 -13.07
CA GLY A 155 -1.51 17.65 -13.67
C GLY A 155 -1.84 17.15 -15.07
N ARG A 156 -1.37 15.94 -15.42
CA ARG A 156 -1.49 15.38 -16.77
C ARG A 156 -2.84 14.71 -16.98
N ASP A 157 -3.31 14.85 -18.19
CA ASP A 157 -4.51 14.23 -18.74
C ASP A 157 -4.33 12.73 -19.09
N ARG A 158 -3.21 12.14 -18.66
CA ARG A 158 -2.90 10.72 -18.77
C ARG A 158 -2.01 10.28 -17.60
N PRO A 159 -2.55 9.52 -16.63
CA PRO A 159 -1.76 8.98 -15.52
C PRO A 159 -0.62 8.09 -16.02
N GLY A 160 0.60 8.28 -15.51
CA GLY A 160 1.76 7.42 -15.82
C GLY A 160 1.52 5.96 -15.42
N ASN A 161 0.78 5.76 -14.33
CA ASN A 161 0.43 4.43 -13.79
C ASN A 161 -0.72 3.74 -14.53
N LEU A 162 -1.28 4.34 -15.60
CA LEU A 162 -2.45 3.80 -16.30
C LEU A 162 -2.21 2.41 -16.90
N ALA A 163 -1.02 2.15 -17.46
CA ALA A 163 -0.70 0.84 -18.03
C ALA A 163 -0.59 -0.25 -16.96
N VAL A 164 -0.11 0.11 -15.75
CA VAL A 164 -0.04 -0.78 -14.59
C VAL A 164 -1.44 -1.04 -14.04
N ALA A 165 -2.27 0.00 -13.94
CA ALA A 165 -3.66 -0.14 -13.51
C ALA A 165 -4.47 -1.10 -14.40
N ARG A 166 -4.31 -0.98 -15.72
CA ARG A 166 -4.93 -1.88 -16.70
C ARG A 166 -4.48 -3.34 -16.55
N ALA A 167 -3.23 -3.58 -16.14
CA ALA A 167 -2.70 -4.93 -16.01
C ALA A 167 -3.34 -5.72 -14.85
N GLY A 168 -3.83 -5.04 -13.81
CA GLY A 168 -4.51 -5.67 -12.67
C GLY A 168 -6.01 -5.39 -12.58
N TYR A 169 -6.62 -4.83 -13.63
CA TYR A 169 -8.07 -4.60 -13.66
C TYR A 169 -8.84 -5.93 -13.55
N PRO A 170 -9.94 -6.00 -12.77
CA PRO A 170 -10.62 -4.92 -12.04
C PRO A 170 -10.10 -4.62 -10.63
N ASN A 171 -9.11 -5.36 -10.13
CA ASN A 171 -8.63 -5.28 -8.75
C ASN A 171 -7.49 -4.25 -8.55
N THR A 172 -7.25 -3.38 -9.54
CA THR A 172 -6.31 -2.26 -9.40
C THR A 172 -7.04 -0.93 -9.55
N VAL A 173 -6.85 -0.04 -8.57
CA VAL A 173 -7.49 1.26 -8.48
C VAL A 173 -6.44 2.37 -8.59
N LEU A 174 -6.67 3.34 -9.48
CA LEU A 174 -5.94 4.61 -9.50
C LEU A 174 -6.64 5.63 -8.62
N VAL A 175 -5.86 6.40 -7.86
CA VAL A 175 -6.39 7.38 -6.91
C VAL A 175 -5.92 8.78 -7.29
N GLY A 176 -6.90 9.63 -7.61
CA GLY A 176 -6.72 11.07 -7.78
C GLY A 176 -6.90 11.84 -6.47
N ALA A 177 -6.34 13.05 -6.42
CA ALA A 177 -6.36 13.91 -5.25
C ALA A 177 -7.45 15.00 -5.35
N LEU A 178 -8.21 15.17 -4.27
CA LEU A 178 -9.14 16.28 -4.06
C LEU A 178 -8.59 17.27 -3.02
N ASP A 179 -8.96 18.53 -3.17
CA ASP A 179 -8.81 19.54 -2.13
C ASP A 179 -9.91 19.43 -1.05
N ALA A 180 -9.80 20.22 0.03
CA ALA A 180 -10.76 20.22 1.13
C ALA A 180 -12.20 20.64 0.72
N SER A 181 -12.36 21.28 -0.45
CA SER A 181 -13.67 21.63 -1.02
C SER A 181 -14.24 20.54 -1.93
N GLY A 182 -13.55 19.40 -2.05
CA GLY A 182 -13.96 18.29 -2.91
C GLY A 182 -13.65 18.52 -4.40
N ARG A 183 -12.84 19.51 -4.74
CA ARG A 183 -12.46 19.79 -6.14
C ARG A 183 -11.17 19.03 -6.49
N PRO A 184 -11.02 18.51 -7.72
CA PRO A 184 -9.77 17.93 -8.17
C PRO A 184 -8.60 18.90 -8.03
N TRP A 185 -7.55 18.47 -7.35
CA TRP A 185 -6.31 19.25 -7.23
C TRP A 185 -5.67 19.42 -8.62
N SER A 186 -5.20 20.63 -8.95
CA SER A 186 -4.63 20.91 -10.28
C SER A 186 -3.43 20.03 -10.65
N GLY A 187 -2.68 19.54 -9.66
CA GLY A 187 -1.57 18.62 -9.87
C GLY A 187 -1.99 17.16 -10.06
N THR A 188 -3.25 16.78 -9.85
CA THR A 188 -3.65 15.39 -10.00
C THR A 188 -3.60 14.95 -11.47
N ASN A 189 -2.87 13.88 -11.76
CA ASN A 189 -3.04 13.23 -13.05
C ASN A 189 -4.42 12.58 -13.12
N ARG A 190 -5.09 12.70 -14.25
CA ARG A 190 -6.45 12.19 -14.45
C ARG A 190 -6.62 11.70 -15.88
N PRO A 191 -7.45 10.68 -16.11
CA PRO A 191 -7.77 10.25 -17.47
C PRO A 191 -8.76 11.23 -18.14
N THR A 192 -8.63 11.40 -19.46
CA THR A 192 -9.53 12.24 -20.28
C THR A 192 -10.74 11.51 -20.87
N HIS A 193 -10.73 10.17 -20.88
CA HIS A 193 -11.82 9.38 -21.47
C HIS A 193 -12.49 8.48 -20.43
N ALA A 194 -13.72 8.06 -20.73
CA ALA A 194 -14.45 7.08 -19.93
C ALA A 194 -13.54 5.87 -19.63
N ALA A 195 -13.43 5.53 -18.36
CA ALA A 195 -12.47 4.55 -17.87
C ALA A 195 -12.78 3.15 -18.38
N SER A 196 -12.28 2.79 -19.57
CA SER A 196 -12.33 1.42 -20.08
C SER A 196 -11.10 0.66 -19.60
N GLY A 197 -11.32 -0.41 -18.84
CA GLY A 197 -10.28 -1.35 -18.42
C GLY A 197 -9.39 -0.87 -17.27
N TYR A 198 -9.82 0.09 -16.45
CA TYR A 198 -9.18 0.46 -15.19
C TYR A 198 -10.21 1.09 -14.23
N ALA A 199 -9.96 1.03 -12.93
CA ALA A 199 -10.74 1.77 -11.93
C ALA A 199 -10.01 3.08 -11.56
N TYR A 200 -10.77 4.15 -11.37
CA TYR A 200 -10.26 5.44 -10.92
C TYR A 200 -11.19 6.02 -9.86
N VAL A 201 -10.65 6.43 -8.72
CA VAL A 201 -11.41 7.03 -7.61
C VAL A 201 -10.74 8.32 -7.16
N TRP A 202 -11.52 9.15 -6.45
CA TRP A 202 -11.07 10.40 -5.88
C TRP A 202 -10.99 10.29 -4.36
N GLN A 203 -9.90 10.75 -3.77
CA GLN A 203 -9.72 10.85 -2.32
C GLN A 203 -9.10 12.20 -1.94
N PRO A 204 -9.29 12.68 -0.69
CA PRO A 204 -8.56 13.85 -0.21
C PRO A 204 -7.05 13.66 -0.38
N GLY A 205 -6.39 14.64 -0.99
CA GLY A 205 -4.96 14.56 -1.28
C GLY A 205 -4.21 15.87 -1.16
N VAL A 206 -4.89 16.97 -0.84
CA VAL A 206 -4.28 18.26 -0.53
C VAL A 206 -4.29 18.46 0.98
N ASP A 207 -3.17 18.90 1.54
CA ASP A 207 -3.05 19.27 2.95
C ASP A 207 -3.45 18.15 3.93
N VAL A 208 -3.16 16.90 3.55
CA VAL A 208 -3.49 15.71 4.34
C VAL A 208 -2.49 15.55 5.48
N VAL A 209 -3.00 15.41 6.70
CA VAL A 209 -2.17 15.27 7.91
C VAL A 209 -1.70 13.83 8.10
N GLY A 210 -0.39 13.61 7.96
CA GLY A 210 0.33 12.39 8.32
C GLY A 210 1.19 12.58 9.57
N ALA A 211 2.32 11.87 9.63
CA ALA A 211 3.37 12.07 10.63
C ALA A 211 4.76 11.87 10.01
N THR A 212 5.75 12.64 10.48
CA THR A 212 7.17 12.46 10.14
C THR A 212 7.73 11.16 10.72
N ALA A 213 8.93 10.77 10.30
CA ALA A 213 9.66 9.65 10.89
C ALA A 213 9.91 9.82 12.40
N ALA A 214 9.98 11.06 12.88
CA ALA A 214 10.08 11.40 14.30
C ALA A 214 8.72 11.39 15.04
N GLY A 215 7.63 11.05 14.36
CA GLY A 215 6.28 11.00 14.93
C GLY A 215 5.61 12.37 15.11
N GLN A 216 6.13 13.44 14.51
CA GLN A 216 5.51 14.77 14.58
C GLN A 216 4.47 14.93 13.48
N PRO A 217 3.36 15.65 13.70
CA PRO A 217 2.40 15.95 12.65
C PRO A 217 3.07 16.64 11.46
N ALA A 218 2.73 16.19 10.25
CA ALA A 218 3.19 16.81 9.00
C ALA A 218 2.05 16.79 7.98
N MET A 219 1.99 17.82 7.15
CA MET A 219 1.03 17.92 6.06
C MET A 219 1.68 17.60 4.72
N GLY A 220 0.97 16.87 3.88
CA GLY A 220 1.41 16.52 2.55
C GLY A 220 0.33 16.78 1.50
N THR A 221 0.76 17.17 0.31
CA THR A 221 -0.11 17.33 -0.87
C THR A 221 0.38 16.42 -2.00
N GLY A 222 -0.53 15.61 -2.54
CA GLY A 222 -0.25 14.70 -3.64
C GLY A 222 -1.19 13.49 -3.67
N THR A 223 -1.26 12.85 -4.83
CA THR A 223 -1.96 11.57 -5.01
C THR A 223 -1.35 10.43 -4.20
N SER A 224 -0.08 10.55 -3.80
CA SER A 224 0.60 9.65 -2.88
C SER A 224 -0.03 9.63 -1.47
N PHE A 225 -0.65 10.75 -1.04
CA PHE A 225 -1.38 10.86 0.22
C PHE A 225 -2.87 10.55 0.08
N ALA A 226 -3.41 10.63 -1.14
CA ALA A 226 -4.78 10.20 -1.46
C ALA A 226 -4.91 8.66 -1.51
N ALA A 227 -3.93 7.98 -2.11
CA ALA A 227 -3.88 6.52 -2.20
C ALA A 227 -4.06 5.76 -0.86
N PRO A 228 -3.36 6.10 0.24
CA PRO A 228 -3.52 5.40 1.51
C PRO A 228 -4.90 5.59 2.14
N ILE A 229 -5.64 6.66 1.81
CA ILE A 229 -7.03 6.83 2.26
C ILE A 229 -7.92 5.78 1.59
N GLU A 230 -7.77 5.56 0.28
CA GLU A 230 -8.52 4.51 -0.42
C GLU A 230 -8.14 3.12 0.12
N SER A 231 -6.85 2.88 0.37
CA SER A 231 -6.39 1.63 1.00
C SER A 231 -7.07 1.40 2.36
N GLY A 232 -7.18 2.44 3.20
CA GLY A 232 -7.89 2.34 4.48
C GLY A 232 -9.38 2.07 4.32
N ARG A 233 -10.05 2.72 3.35
CA ARG A 233 -11.46 2.47 3.03
C ARG A 233 -11.70 1.01 2.61
N LEU A 234 -10.80 0.44 1.82
CA LEU A 234 -10.86 -0.97 1.40
C LEU A 234 -10.67 -1.91 2.60
N VAL A 235 -9.77 -1.61 3.53
CA VAL A 235 -9.61 -2.37 4.78
C VAL A 235 -10.90 -2.41 5.59
N THR A 236 -11.57 -1.27 5.77
CA THR A 236 -12.84 -1.23 6.50
C THR A 236 -13.92 -2.05 5.80
N ALA A 237 -13.98 -2.02 4.47
CA ALA A 237 -14.92 -2.83 3.69
C ALA A 237 -14.66 -4.34 3.82
N LEU A 238 -13.39 -4.76 3.84
CA LEU A 238 -12.99 -6.15 4.06
C LEU A 238 -13.40 -6.63 5.45
N ALA A 239 -13.09 -5.86 6.50
CA ALA A 239 -13.44 -6.20 7.88
C ALA A 239 -14.96 -6.30 8.10
N ALA A 240 -15.75 -5.43 7.44
CA ALA A 240 -17.20 -5.48 7.48
C ALA A 240 -17.76 -6.75 6.80
N SER A 241 -17.15 -7.16 5.69
CA SER A 241 -17.55 -8.34 4.92
C SER A 241 -17.29 -9.64 5.68
N GLU A 242 -16.12 -9.77 6.31
CA GLU A 242 -15.79 -10.92 7.17
C GLU A 242 -16.72 -11.02 8.38
N SER A 243 -17.03 -9.87 8.99
CA SER A 243 -17.98 -9.80 10.11
C SER A 243 -19.38 -10.25 9.69
N ALA A 244 -19.83 -9.89 8.48
CA ALA A 244 -21.11 -10.33 7.95
C ALA A 244 -21.13 -11.84 7.66
N ALA A 245 -20.07 -12.37 7.04
CA ALA A 245 -19.93 -13.80 6.77
C ALA A 245 -19.93 -14.64 8.06
N THR A 246 -19.23 -14.20 9.10
CA THR A 246 -19.19 -14.87 10.40
C THR A 246 -20.57 -14.89 11.09
N ARG A 247 -21.33 -13.79 11.01
CA ARG A 247 -22.70 -13.73 11.53
C ARG A 247 -23.66 -14.65 10.78
N LEU A 248 -23.48 -14.82 9.47
CA LEU A 248 -24.29 -15.75 8.67
C LEU A 248 -23.97 -17.21 9.04
N ALA A 249 -22.69 -17.56 9.17
CA ALA A 249 -22.25 -18.90 9.53
C ALA A 249 -22.77 -19.34 10.92
N THR A 250 -22.67 -18.44 11.92
CA THR A 250 -23.17 -18.72 13.29
C THR A 250 -24.69 -18.90 13.34
N ARG A 251 -25.45 -18.13 12.56
CA ARG A 251 -26.91 -18.31 12.44
C ARG A 251 -27.32 -19.62 11.76
N SER A 252 -26.53 -20.09 10.78
CA SER A 252 -26.80 -21.37 10.11
C SER A 252 -26.48 -22.58 10.98
N ALA A 253 -25.50 -22.48 11.90
CA ALA A 253 -25.13 -23.55 12.81
C ALA A 253 -26.06 -23.67 14.03
N ALA A 254 -26.87 -22.64 14.31
CA ALA A 254 -27.84 -22.59 15.39
C ALA A 254 -29.25 -23.07 14.98
N ARG A 255 -29.40 -23.58 13.75
CA ARG A 255 -30.62 -24.21 13.22
C ARG A 255 -30.35 -25.69 12.97
#